data_AF-A0ABC8BZ23-F1
#
_entry.id   AF-A0ABC8BZ23-F1
#
_cell.length_a   1.000
_cell.length_b   1.000
_cell.length_c   1.000
_cell.angle_alpha   90.00
_cell.angle_beta   90.00
_cell.angle_gamma   90.00
#
_symmetry.space_group_name_H-M   'P 1'
#
loop_
_entity.id
_entity.type
_entity.pdbx_description
1 polymer ?
#
loop_
_entity_poly.entity_id
_entity_poly.type
_entity_poly.pdbx_seq_one_letter_code
_entity_poly.pdbx_strand_id
1 'polypeptide(L)'
;MATTALPAAIVRAETYYLPPPPPRPGQPPHDWSQVPGAELIYRWAEYRLSRRLPVPTGTVPDHPGLYARIDDGRWLAECDACKSAWIVSVADPRFGCVETTCKRAWVPLLLPDDTDAAEAEALALPRRFWWHEDDPRNPAWEPPSEPDPEEEP
;
A
#
# COMPACT_ATOMS: atom_id res chain seq x y z
N MET A 1 -19.46 22.60 9.99
CA MET A 1 -18.90 21.30 9.57
C MET A 1 -17.52 21.57 9.03
N ALA A 2 -16.46 21.07 9.67
CA ALA A 2 -15.10 21.29 9.18
C ALA A 2 -14.92 20.45 7.91
N THR A 3 -14.85 21.11 6.76
CA THR A 3 -14.37 20.49 5.52
C THR A 3 -12.92 20.14 5.77
N THR A 4 -12.64 18.89 6.15
CA THR A 4 -11.25 18.40 6.21
C THR A 4 -10.73 18.47 4.78
N ALA A 5 -9.92 19.48 4.50
CA ALA A 5 -9.20 19.56 3.23
C ALA A 5 -8.44 18.24 3.06
N LEU A 6 -8.62 17.58 1.91
CA LEU A 6 -7.80 16.43 1.54
C LEU A 6 -6.33 16.85 1.68
N PRO A 7 -5.44 15.97 2.21
CA PRO A 7 -4.03 16.32 2.39
C PRO A 7 -3.44 16.85 1.09
N ALA A 8 -2.53 17.82 1.14
CA ALA A 8 -1.95 18.38 -0.09
C ALA A 8 -1.14 17.34 -0.88
N ALA A 9 -0.65 16.29 -0.20
CA ALA A 9 0.11 15.19 -0.76
C ALA A 9 -0.65 13.86 -0.69
N ILE A 10 -0.25 12.91 -1.53
CA ILE A 10 -0.71 11.52 -1.44
C ILE A 10 -0.09 10.87 -0.19
N VAL A 11 -0.92 10.14 0.55
CA VAL A 11 -0.54 9.50 1.80
C VAL A 11 0.17 8.17 1.52
N ARG A 12 1.38 8.04 2.05
CA ARG A 12 2.22 6.82 2.06
C ARG A 12 2.33 6.26 3.47
N ALA A 13 2.74 5.00 3.63
CA ALA A 13 2.91 4.34 4.93
C ALA A 13 3.74 5.18 5.93
N GLU A 14 4.83 5.78 5.49
CA GLU A 14 5.76 6.60 6.28
C GLU A 14 5.10 7.83 6.89
N THR A 15 4.09 8.37 6.21
CA THR A 15 3.37 9.57 6.64
C THR A 15 2.15 9.26 7.49
N TYR A 16 1.60 8.04 7.38
CA TYR A 16 0.37 7.64 8.05
C TYR A 16 0.63 6.84 9.34
N TYR A 17 1.55 5.88 9.29
CA TYR A 17 1.87 5.01 10.41
C TYR A 17 2.93 5.66 11.30
N LEU A 18 2.48 6.65 12.06
CA LEU A 18 3.32 7.40 12.97
C LEU A 18 3.40 6.74 14.36
N PRO A 19 4.53 6.91 15.06
CA PRO A 19 4.67 6.43 16.42
C PRO A 19 3.60 7.01 17.36
N PRO A 20 3.24 6.28 18.42
CA PRO A 20 2.29 6.77 19.40
C PRO A 20 2.77 8.07 20.05
N PRO A 21 1.83 8.94 20.48
CA PRO A 21 2.21 10.08 21.31
C PRO A 21 2.89 9.58 22.59
N PRO A 22 3.88 10.34 23.10
CA PRO A 22 4.60 9.98 24.30
C PRO A 22 3.63 9.85 25.49
N PRO A 23 3.85 8.87 26.40
CA PRO A 23 2.94 8.63 27.51
C PRO A 23 2.94 9.77 28.54
N ARG A 24 3.98 10.61 28.54
CA ARG A 24 4.12 11.77 29.42
C ARG A 24 4.41 13.04 28.63
N PRO A 25 3.82 14.19 29.01
CA PRO A 25 4.18 15.48 28.44
C PRO A 25 5.70 15.72 28.57
N GLY A 26 6.34 16.15 27.49
CA GLY A 26 7.77 16.48 27.46
C GLY A 26 8.71 15.31 27.17
N GLN A 27 8.21 14.07 27.06
CA GLN A 27 9.02 12.97 26.51
C GLN A 27 8.99 12.99 24.98
N PRO A 28 10.09 12.61 24.31
CA PRO A 28 10.06 12.40 22.87
C PRO A 28 9.15 11.20 22.52
N PRO A 29 8.47 11.22 21.35
CA PRO A 29 7.81 10.05 20.80
C PRO A 29 8.78 8.87 20.62
N HIS A 30 8.23 7.66 20.48
CA HIS A 30 9.04 6.51 20.07
C HIS A 30 9.66 6.79 18.69
N ASP A 31 10.93 6.43 18.51
CA ASP A 31 11.61 6.58 17.24
C ASP A 31 11.33 5.37 16.35
N TRP A 32 10.60 5.59 15.26
CA TRP A 32 10.33 4.58 14.22
C TRP A 32 11.16 4.83 12.95
N SER A 33 12.14 5.74 12.96
CA SER A 33 12.96 6.06 11.77
C SER A 33 13.76 4.87 11.22
N GLN A 34 14.02 3.86 12.06
CA GLN A 34 14.73 2.64 11.68
C GLN A 34 13.79 1.49 11.29
N VAL A 35 12.47 1.68 11.35
CA VAL A 35 11.49 0.66 10.97
C VAL A 35 11.30 0.73 9.45
N PRO A 36 11.49 -0.37 8.69
CA PRO A 36 11.21 -0.39 7.26
C PRO A 36 9.76 0.02 6.94
N GLY A 37 9.55 0.68 5.81
CA GLY A 37 8.24 1.23 5.44
C GLY A 37 7.11 0.20 5.46
N ALA A 38 7.36 -1.01 4.95
CA ALA A 38 6.39 -2.11 4.94
C ALA A 38 6.08 -2.66 6.35
N GLU A 39 6.95 -2.42 7.33
CA GLU A 39 6.82 -2.91 8.70
C GLU A 39 6.09 -1.92 9.63
N LEU A 40 5.96 -0.65 9.22
CA LEU A 40 5.30 0.38 10.01
C LEU A 40 3.86 0.01 10.39
N ILE A 41 3.12 -0.65 9.48
CA ILE A 41 1.75 -1.10 9.75
C ILE A 41 1.69 -2.12 10.90
N TYR A 42 2.71 -2.95 11.10
CA TYR A 42 2.75 -3.90 12.21
C TYR A 42 2.93 -3.18 13.54
N ARG A 43 3.83 -2.19 13.61
CA ARG A 43 4.01 -1.33 14.79
C ARG A 43 2.77 -0.53 15.11
N TRP A 44 2.15 0.02 14.08
CA TRP A 44 0.90 0.77 14.22
C TRP A 44 -0.25 -0.13 14.68
N ALA A 45 -0.41 -1.33 14.11
CA ALA A 45 -1.45 -2.28 14.50
C ALA A 45 -1.26 -2.78 15.93
N GLU A 46 -0.02 -3.00 16.35
CA GLU A 46 0.30 -3.37 17.73
C GLU A 46 -0.18 -2.31 18.72
N TYR A 47 0.12 -1.03 18.44
CA TYR A 47 -0.28 0.05 19.31
C TYR A 47 -1.77 0.43 19.19
N ARG A 48 -2.28 0.66 17.97
CA ARG A 48 -3.62 1.20 17.73
C ARG A 48 -4.73 0.16 17.79
N LEU A 49 -4.43 -1.08 17.42
CA LEU A 49 -5.41 -2.17 17.39
C LEU A 49 -5.19 -3.18 18.52
N SER A 50 -4.21 -2.94 19.40
CA SER A 50 -3.86 -3.85 20.51
C SER A 50 -3.58 -5.27 20.05
N ARG A 51 -2.96 -5.45 18.87
CA ARG A 51 -2.70 -6.76 18.26
C ARG A 51 -1.24 -7.18 18.47
N ARG A 52 -0.99 -8.38 18.99
CA ARG A 52 0.37 -8.96 19.01
C ARG A 52 0.62 -9.69 17.69
N LEU A 53 1.18 -8.97 16.71
CA LEU A 53 1.45 -9.51 15.37
C LEU A 53 2.95 -9.66 15.17
N PRO A 54 3.46 -10.88 14.91
CA PRO A 54 4.84 -11.02 14.47
C PRO A 54 4.99 -10.39 13.08
N VAL A 55 6.04 -9.59 12.91
CA VAL A 55 6.47 -9.14 11.58
C VAL A 55 6.91 -10.37 10.80
N PRO A 56 6.42 -10.60 9.56
CA PRO A 56 6.86 -11.72 8.76
C PRO A 56 8.38 -11.68 8.52
N THR A 57 9.02 -12.84 8.53
CA THR A 57 10.45 -12.96 8.22
C THR A 57 10.70 -13.60 6.85
N GLY A 58 9.68 -14.25 6.28
CA GLY A 58 9.75 -14.92 4.99
C GLY A 58 8.87 -14.24 3.94
N THR A 59 9.11 -14.61 2.68
CA THR A 59 8.28 -14.26 1.54
C THR A 59 7.36 -15.41 1.17
N VAL A 60 6.29 -15.13 0.44
CA VAL A 60 5.51 -16.18 -0.25
C VAL A 60 6.22 -16.47 -1.57
N PRO A 61 6.75 -17.69 -1.77
CA PRO A 61 7.42 -18.06 -3.02
C PRO A 61 6.49 -17.94 -4.21
N ASP A 62 7.03 -17.49 -5.34
CA ASP A 62 6.37 -17.44 -6.65
C ASP A 62 5.05 -16.65 -6.67
N HIS A 63 4.79 -15.81 -5.66
CA HIS A 63 3.61 -14.98 -5.64
C HIS A 63 3.72 -13.90 -6.72
N PRO A 64 2.72 -13.73 -7.61
CA PRO A 64 2.80 -12.81 -8.75
C PRO A 64 2.90 -11.33 -8.34
N GLY A 65 2.56 -11.05 -7.09
CA GLY A 65 2.58 -9.71 -6.51
C GLY A 65 1.17 -9.16 -6.33
N LEU A 66 1.07 -7.98 -5.72
CA LEU A 66 -0.19 -7.26 -5.55
C LEU A 66 -0.02 -5.85 -6.11
N TYR A 67 -0.92 -5.44 -7.00
CA TYR A 67 -0.94 -4.06 -7.49
C TYR A 67 -1.32 -3.08 -6.39
N ALA A 68 -0.47 -2.07 -6.23
CA ALA A 68 -0.78 -0.88 -5.47
C ALA A 68 -1.69 0.04 -6.30
N ARG A 69 -2.53 0.79 -5.61
CA ARG A 69 -3.40 1.82 -6.20
C ARG A 69 -3.44 3.03 -5.29
N ILE A 70 -3.85 4.18 -5.82
CA ILE A 70 -4.19 5.33 -4.99
C ILE A 70 -5.70 5.36 -4.83
N ASP A 71 -6.15 5.30 -3.58
CA ASP A 71 -7.55 5.31 -3.20
C ASP A 71 -7.83 6.54 -2.32
N ASP A 72 -8.55 7.51 -2.88
CA ASP A 72 -8.89 8.77 -2.20
C ASP A 72 -7.65 9.45 -1.59
N GLY A 73 -6.57 9.49 -2.36
CA GLY A 73 -5.31 10.14 -1.98
C GLY A 73 -4.42 9.33 -1.04
N ARG A 74 -4.57 8.00 -0.99
CA ARG A 74 -3.75 7.09 -0.18
C ARG A 74 -3.23 5.95 -1.03
N TRP A 75 -1.93 5.67 -0.98
CA TRP A 75 -1.38 4.45 -1.54
C TRP A 75 -1.88 3.24 -0.76
N LEU A 76 -2.64 2.37 -1.41
CA LEU A 76 -3.19 1.15 -0.84
C LEU A 76 -2.76 -0.08 -1.64
N ALA A 77 -2.70 -1.21 -0.94
CA ALA A 77 -2.79 -2.52 -1.57
C ALA A 77 -3.79 -3.39 -0.82
N GLU A 78 -4.38 -4.33 -1.55
CA GLU A 78 -5.42 -5.21 -1.03
C GLU A 78 -4.92 -6.66 -1.00
N CYS A 79 -5.02 -7.29 0.16
CA CYS A 79 -4.65 -8.68 0.33
C CYS A 79 -5.55 -9.58 -0.53
N ASP A 80 -4.96 -10.36 -1.41
CA ASP A 80 -5.67 -11.31 -2.28
C ASP A 80 -6.44 -12.39 -1.51
N ALA A 81 -5.96 -12.81 -0.33
CA ALA A 81 -6.58 -13.85 0.49
C ALA A 81 -7.73 -13.40 1.38
N CYS A 82 -7.67 -12.20 1.97
CA CYS A 82 -8.69 -11.73 2.92
C CYS A 82 -9.34 -10.41 2.54
N LYS A 83 -8.96 -9.83 1.39
CA LYS A 83 -9.51 -8.58 0.82
C LYS A 83 -9.36 -7.34 1.72
N SER A 84 -8.52 -7.42 2.74
CA SER A 84 -8.20 -6.27 3.59
C SER A 84 -7.23 -5.35 2.86
N ALA A 85 -7.53 -4.06 2.86
CA ALA A 85 -6.71 -3.03 2.28
C ALA A 85 -5.90 -2.30 3.36
N TRP A 86 -4.63 -2.05 3.08
CA TRP A 86 -3.72 -1.32 3.97
C TRP A 86 -2.97 -0.25 3.21
N ILE A 87 -2.59 0.82 3.90
CA ILE A 87 -1.71 1.84 3.33
C ILE A 87 -0.33 1.23 3.18
N VAL A 88 0.31 1.46 2.04
CA VAL A 88 1.59 0.81 1.69
C VAL A 88 2.71 1.82 1.57
N SER A 89 3.93 1.31 1.69
CA SER A 89 5.14 2.04 1.36
C SER A 89 5.44 1.87 -0.12
N VAL A 90 5.75 2.96 -0.80
CA VAL A 90 6.31 2.92 -2.16
C VAL A 90 7.84 2.79 -2.14
N ALA A 91 8.48 3.13 -1.01
CA ALA A 91 9.93 3.02 -0.82
C ALA A 91 10.37 1.61 -0.38
N ASP A 92 9.45 0.85 0.22
CA ASP A 92 9.62 -0.55 0.61
C ASP A 92 8.48 -1.38 -0.02
N PRO A 93 8.66 -1.87 -1.27
CA PRO A 93 7.61 -2.50 -2.07
C PRO A 93 7.34 -3.96 -1.66
N ARG A 94 7.10 -4.16 -0.37
CA ARG A 94 6.67 -5.43 0.21
C ARG A 94 5.29 -5.25 0.82
N PHE A 95 4.40 -6.19 0.58
CA PHE A 95 3.10 -6.23 1.24
C PHE A 95 3.03 -7.41 2.21
N GLY A 96 2.61 -7.13 3.43
CA GLY A 96 2.27 -8.12 4.46
C GLY A 96 0.93 -7.78 5.06
N CYS A 97 0.12 -8.79 5.42
CA CYS A 97 -1.21 -8.54 5.96
C CYS A 97 -1.22 -8.65 7.49
N VAL A 98 -1.72 -7.61 8.15
CA VAL A 98 -1.87 -7.54 9.62
C VAL A 98 -3.21 -8.12 10.13
N GLU A 99 -4.06 -8.65 9.24
CA GLU A 99 -5.26 -9.37 9.68
C GLU A 99 -4.93 -10.74 10.25
N THR A 100 -5.50 -11.03 11.42
CA THR A 100 -5.21 -12.24 12.19
C THR A 100 -5.76 -13.51 11.56
N THR A 101 -6.75 -13.40 10.68
CA THR A 101 -7.35 -14.52 9.93
C THR A 101 -6.49 -14.97 8.75
N CYS A 102 -5.66 -14.07 8.20
CA CYS A 102 -4.85 -14.35 7.01
C CYS A 102 -3.35 -14.40 7.31
N LYS A 103 -2.82 -13.37 7.99
CA LYS A 103 -1.39 -13.25 8.35
C LYS A 103 -0.43 -13.47 7.15
N ARG A 104 -0.79 -12.95 5.97
CA ARG A 104 0.02 -13.02 4.74
C ARG A 104 1.46 -12.58 5.02
N ALA A 105 2.41 -13.46 4.72
CA ALA A 105 3.84 -13.15 4.72
C ALA A 105 4.18 -12.22 3.53
N TRP A 106 5.45 -11.81 3.39
CA TRP A 106 5.79 -10.79 2.39
C TRP A 106 5.51 -11.27 0.96
N VAL A 107 4.74 -10.48 0.20
CA VAL A 107 4.59 -10.61 -1.24
C VAL A 107 5.12 -9.35 -1.94
N PRO A 108 5.56 -9.45 -3.21
CA PRO A 108 5.92 -8.26 -3.97
C PRO A 108 4.74 -7.29 -4.07
N LEU A 109 5.01 -6.01 -3.85
CA LEU A 109 4.09 -4.93 -4.18
C LEU A 109 4.44 -4.40 -5.57
N LEU A 110 3.48 -4.46 -6.49
CA LEU A 110 3.64 -3.96 -7.85
C LEU A 110 3.28 -2.47 -7.86
N LEU A 111 4.30 -1.65 -8.13
CA LEU A 111 4.22 -0.19 -8.23
C LEU A 111 4.47 0.20 -9.69
N PRO A 112 3.97 1.37 -10.13
CA PRO A 112 4.39 1.92 -11.41
C PRO A 112 5.88 2.24 -11.41
N ASP A 113 6.48 2.28 -12.59
CA ASP A 113 7.89 2.68 -12.76
C ASP A 113 8.15 4.09 -12.23
N ASP A 114 7.19 5.01 -12.39
CA ASP A 114 7.23 6.38 -11.87
C ASP A 114 6.11 6.64 -10.85
N THR A 115 6.43 6.41 -9.57
CA THR A 115 5.49 6.64 -8.47
C THR A 115 5.15 8.12 -8.26
N ASP A 116 6.07 9.05 -8.56
CA ASP A 116 5.81 10.48 -8.37
C ASP A 116 4.90 11.02 -9.49
N ALA A 117 5.03 10.51 -10.71
CA ALA A 117 4.09 10.79 -11.80
C ALA A 117 2.67 10.27 -11.49
N ALA A 118 2.55 9.04 -10.98
CA ALA A 118 1.26 8.47 -10.56
C ALA A 118 0.60 9.32 -9.45
N GLU A 119 1.39 9.83 -8.49
CA GLU A 119 0.88 10.73 -7.46
C GLU A 119 0.43 12.08 -8.01
N ALA A 120 1.20 12.66 -8.95
CA ALA A 120 0.84 13.91 -9.60
C ALA A 120 -0.47 13.78 -10.41
N GLU A 121 -0.64 12.67 -11.13
CA GLU A 121 -1.88 12.34 -11.84
C GLU A 121 -3.05 12.22 -10.85
N ALA A 122 -2.88 11.43 -9.79
CA ALA A 122 -3.91 11.26 -8.78
C ALA A 122 -4.31 12.59 -8.12
N LEU A 123 -3.36 13.49 -7.84
CA LEU A 123 -3.62 14.81 -7.27
C LEU A 123 -4.41 15.74 -8.20
N ALA A 124 -4.30 15.56 -9.52
CA ALA A 124 -5.04 16.33 -10.50
C ALA A 124 -6.52 15.90 -10.63
N LEU A 125 -6.87 14.71 -10.13
CA LEU A 125 -8.23 14.18 -10.23
C LEU A 125 -9.15 14.73 -9.13
N PRO A 126 -10.45 14.99 -9.44
CA PRO A 126 -11.42 15.43 -8.43
C PRO A 126 -11.59 14.44 -7.29
N ARG A 127 -11.56 13.15 -7.62
CA ARG A 127 -11.38 12.05 -6.68
C ARG A 127 -10.06 11.40 -7.03
N ARG A 128 -9.14 11.39 -6.08
CA ARG A 128 -7.74 11.00 -6.27
C ARG A 128 -7.60 9.48 -6.33
N PHE A 129 -8.23 8.91 -7.34
CA PHE A 129 -8.24 7.50 -7.65
C PHE A 129 -7.32 7.24 -8.82
N TRP A 130 -6.30 6.43 -8.58
CA TRP A 130 -5.35 6.05 -9.61
C TRP A 130 -5.13 4.54 -9.54
N TRP A 131 -5.02 3.91 -10.70
CA TRP A 131 -4.83 2.48 -10.86
C TRP A 131 -3.59 2.23 -11.73
N HIS A 132 -2.86 1.17 -11.42
CA HIS A 132 -1.80 0.69 -12.31
C HIS A 132 -2.40 0.25 -13.65
N GLU A 133 -1.70 0.50 -14.76
CA GLU A 133 -2.18 0.16 -16.10
C GLU A 133 -2.38 -1.36 -16.26
N ASP A 134 -1.42 -2.16 -15.76
CA ASP A 134 -1.51 -3.62 -15.77
C ASP A 134 -2.40 -4.25 -14.69
N ASP A 135 -3.04 -3.47 -13.80
CA ASP A 135 -3.95 -4.05 -12.79
C ASP A 135 -5.24 -4.49 -13.49
N PRO A 136 -5.59 -5.80 -13.51
CA PRO A 136 -6.82 -6.27 -14.16
C PRO A 136 -8.10 -5.75 -13.50
N ARG A 137 -8.00 -5.15 -12.30
CA ARG A 137 -9.11 -4.50 -11.61
C ARG A 137 -9.26 -3.01 -11.99
N ASN A 138 -8.30 -2.45 -12.72
CA ASN A 138 -8.39 -1.09 -13.24
C ASN A 138 -9.64 -0.99 -14.15
N PRO A 139 -10.58 -0.07 -13.89
CA PRO A 139 -11.79 0.07 -14.71
C PRO A 139 -11.53 0.37 -16.19
N ALA A 140 -10.34 0.87 -16.51
CA ALA A 140 -9.90 1.16 -17.88
C ALA A 140 -9.01 0.05 -18.49
N TRP A 141 -8.84 -1.08 -17.80
CA TRP A 141 -8.00 -2.18 -18.28
C TRP A 141 -8.60 -2.86 -19.50
N GLU A 142 -7.78 -3.06 -20.53
CA GLU A 142 -8.09 -3.89 -21.70
C GLU A 142 -7.16 -5.11 -21.70
N PRO A 143 -7.67 -6.33 -21.95
CA PRO A 143 -6.82 -7.51 -22.04
C PRO A 143 -5.84 -7.35 -23.20
N PRO A 144 -4.59 -7.85 -23.08
CA PRO A 144 -3.65 -7.88 -24.19
C PRO A 144 -4.30 -8.55 -25.40
N SER A 145 -4.25 -7.90 -26.57
CA SER A 145 -4.70 -8.53 -27.82
C SER A 145 -3.84 -9.76 -28.08
N GLU A 146 -4.47 -10.94 -28.24
CA GLU A 146 -3.76 -12.14 -28.69
C GLU A 146 -3.04 -11.81 -30.01
N PRO A 147 -1.77 -12.22 -30.20
CA PRO A 147 -1.14 -12.09 -31.50
C PRO A 147 -1.97 -12.87 -32.51
N ASP A 148 -2.36 -12.20 -33.60
CA ASP A 148 -3.04 -12.85 -34.73
C ASP A 148 -2.23 -14.09 -35.10
N PRO A 149 -2.83 -15.29 -35.16
CA PRO A 149 -2.11 -16.48 -35.59
C PRO A 149 -1.56 -16.18 -36.98
N GLU A 150 -0.23 -16.05 -37.07
CA GLU A 150 0.49 -15.85 -38.32
C GLU A 150 -0.10 -16.81 -39.37
N GLU A 151 -0.60 -16.26 -40.47
CA GLU A 151 -0.92 -17.03 -41.67
C GLU A 151 0.37 -17.75 -42.08
N GLU A 152 0.52 -19.01 -41.66
CA GLU A 152 1.57 -19.89 -42.17
C GLU A 152 1.41 -19.98 -43.70
N PRO A 153 2.48 -19.70 -44.48
CA PRO A 153 2.42 -19.75 -45.95
C PRO A 153 2.27 -21.18 -46.50
#